data_AF-A0A959C8E1-F1
#
_entry.id   AF-A0A959C8E1-F1
#
_cell.length_a   1.000
_cell.length_b   1.000
_cell.length_c   1.000
_cell.angle_alpha   90.00
_cell.angle_beta   90.00
_cell.angle_gamma   90.00
#
_symmetry.space_group_name_H-M   'P 1'
#
loop_
_entity.id
_entity.type
_entity.pdbx_description
1 polymer ?
#
loop_
_entity_poly.entity_id
_entity_poly.type
_entity_poly.pdbx_seq_one_letter_code
_entity_poly.pdbx_strand_id
1 'polypeptide(L)' 'FWSGQSFGEDRLKDEGSFKAAEVRYTSPDQIDQDELARWLGKARTIQWDYKNIVKRKGKLERLV' A
#
# COMPACT_ATOMS: atom_id res chain seq x y z
N PHE A 1 -0.83 5.48 -6.16
CA PHE A 1 -1.44 5.28 -4.83
C PHE A 1 -1.63 3.78 -4.62
N TRP A 2 -1.09 3.22 -3.55
CA TRP A 2 -1.10 1.79 -3.26
C TRP A 2 -1.55 1.59 -1.81
N SER A 3 -2.29 0.51 -1.56
CA SER A 3 -2.88 0.27 -0.25
C SER A 3 -1.91 -0.39 0.72
N GLY A 4 -0.79 0.30 0.99
CA GLY A 4 0.34 -0.20 1.76
C GLY A 4 -0.03 -0.72 3.16
N GLN A 5 -1.07 -0.18 3.81
CA GLN A 5 -1.53 -0.69 5.13
C GLN A 5 -2.02 -2.13 5.05
N SER A 6 -2.43 -2.59 3.86
CA SER A 6 -2.91 -3.96 3.65
C SER A 6 -1.78 -4.95 3.36
N PHE A 7 -0.53 -4.50 3.32
CA PHE A 7 0.60 -5.36 2.99
C PHE A 7 1.08 -6.16 4.21
N GLY A 8 0.75 -5.74 5.43
CA GLY A 8 1.19 -6.38 6.67
C GLY A 8 2.71 -6.33 6.84
N GLU A 9 3.29 -5.16 6.55
CA GLU A 9 4.73 -4.93 6.50
C GLU A 9 5.13 -4.03 7.65
N ASP A 10 5.93 -4.52 8.60
CA ASP A 10 6.30 -3.77 9.81
C ASP A 10 7.10 -2.48 9.52
N ARG A 11 7.80 -2.45 8.38
CA ARG A 11 8.58 -1.29 7.93
C ARG A 11 7.75 -0.20 7.25
N LEU A 12 6.55 -0.53 6.79
CA LEU A 12 5.64 0.45 6.19
C LEU A 12 4.80 1.07 7.30
N LYS A 13 4.90 2.39 7.46
CA LYS A 13 4.10 3.13 8.43
C LYS A 13 2.82 3.62 7.78
N ASP A 14 1.71 3.43 8.47
CA ASP A 14 0.39 3.90 8.04
C ASP A 14 0.39 5.43 7.87
N GLU A 15 -0.08 5.91 6.72
CA GLU A 15 -0.16 7.33 6.41
C GLU A 15 -1.60 7.75 6.05
N GLY A 16 -2.17 8.62 6.89
CA GLY A 16 -3.44 9.30 6.63
C GLY A 16 -4.70 8.45 6.71
N SER A 17 -5.80 9.00 6.19
CA SER A 17 -7.15 8.40 6.26
C SER A 17 -7.42 7.37 5.17
N PHE A 18 -6.55 7.31 4.16
CA PHE A 18 -6.59 6.30 3.11
C PHE A 18 -5.70 5.14 3.52
N LYS A 19 -5.91 3.93 2.98
CA LYS A 19 -5.09 2.75 3.26
C LYS A 19 -3.64 2.84 2.72
N ALA A 20 -3.05 4.02 2.64
CA ALA A 20 -1.66 4.23 2.26
C ALA A 20 -0.71 3.93 3.43
N ALA A 21 0.46 3.42 3.07
CA ALA A 21 1.58 3.32 3.98
C ALA A 21 2.85 3.78 3.26
N GLU A 22 3.75 4.40 4.00
CA GLU A 22 5.01 4.93 3.50
C GLU A 22 6.20 4.40 4.31
N VAL A 23 7.36 4.41 3.66
CA VAL A 23 8.66 4.28 4.33
C VAL A 23 9.52 5.44 3.87
N ARG A 24 10.25 6.06 4.80
CA ARG A 24 11.15 7.17 4.52
C ARG A 24 12.58 6.72 4.67
N TYR A 25 13.36 6.91 3.63
CA TYR A 25 14.79 6.67 3.61
C TYR A 25 15.53 8.00 3.56
N THR A 26 16.62 8.11 4.31
CA THR A 26 17.49 9.30 4.33
C THR A 26 18.75 9.12 3.48
N SER A 27 19.10 7.87 3.12
CA SER A 27 20.19 7.53 2.19
C SER A 27 19.74 6.43 1.23
N PRO A 28 20.23 6.38 -0.02
CA PRO A 28 19.96 5.28 -0.95
C PRO A 28 20.38 3.90 -0.42
N ASP A 29 21.42 3.82 0.40
CA ASP A 29 21.94 2.56 0.96
C ASP A 29 20.98 1.89 1.96
N GLN A 30 19.98 2.63 2.44
CA GLN A 30 18.94 2.11 3.33
C GLN A 30 17.83 1.38 2.56
N ILE A 31 17.81 1.52 1.23
CA ILE A 31 16.80 0.90 0.37
C ILE A 31 17.15 -0.58 0.20
N ASP A 32 16.38 -1.43 0.85
CA ASP A 32 16.41 -2.86 0.61
C ASP A 32 15.66 -3.19 -0.69
N GLN A 33 16.38 -3.68 -1.70
CA GLN A 33 15.81 -3.97 -3.02
C GLN A 33 14.84 -5.16 -2.97
N ASP A 34 15.07 -6.14 -2.10
CA ASP A 34 14.22 -7.33 -1.98
C ASP A 34 12.88 -6.96 -1.33
N GLU A 35 12.90 -6.11 -0.31
CA GLU A 35 11.68 -5.57 0.29
C GLU A 35 10.91 -4.69 -0.70
N LEU A 36 11.61 -3.80 -1.42
CA LEU A 36 10.99 -2.95 -2.42
C LEU A 36 10.31 -3.77 -3.52
N ALA A 37 10.97 -4.81 -4.02
CA ALA A 37 10.39 -5.74 -5.00
C ALA A 37 9.16 -6.46 -4.44
N ARG A 38 9.21 -6.90 -3.16
CA ARG A 38 8.06 -7.50 -2.47
C ARG A 38 6.88 -6.56 -2.36
N TRP A 39 7.11 -5.30 -1.98
CA TRP A 39 6.05 -4.29 -1.87
C TRP A 39 5.44 -3.93 -3.21
N LEU A 40 6.26 -3.82 -4.27
CA LEU A 40 5.78 -3.64 -5.65
C LEU A 40 4.90 -4.81 -6.11
N GLY A 41 5.29 -6.04 -5.80
CA GLY A 41 4.48 -7.24 -6.05
C GLY A 41 3.15 -7.20 -5.30
N LYS A 42 3.18 -6.90 -4.00
CA LYS A 42 1.97 -6.75 -3.17
C LYS A 42 1.06 -5.63 -3.68
N ALA A 43 1.61 -4.51 -4.14
CA ALA A 43 0.81 -3.44 -4.72
C ALA A 43 0.09 -3.83 -6.01
N ARG A 44 0.69 -4.71 -6.81
CA ARG A 44 0.05 -5.25 -8.01
C ARG A 44 -1.06 -6.24 -7.67
N THR A 45 -0.87 -7.08 -6.66
CA THR A 45 -1.83 -8.13 -6.26
C THR A 45 -2.95 -7.62 -5.34
N ILE A 46 -2.61 -6.73 -4.40
CA ILE A 46 -3.53 -6.16 -3.41
C ILE A 46 -4.00 -4.82 -3.94
N GLN A 47 -4.95 -4.90 -4.87
CA GLN A 47 -5.64 -3.73 -5.39
C GLN A 47 -7.01 -3.58 -4.73
N TRP A 48 -7.37 -2.35 -4.44
CA TRP A 48 -8.66 -2.00 -3.88
C TRP A 48 -9.46 -1.18 -4.87
N ASP A 49 -10.76 -1.43 -4.92
CA ASP A 49 -11.66 -0.74 -5.84
C ASP A 49 -12.03 0.65 -5.34
N TYR A 50 -11.05 1.56 -5.36
CA TYR A 50 -11.26 2.97 -5.05
C TYR A 50 -12.18 3.64 -6.08
N LYS A 51 -12.27 3.12 -7.32
CA LYS A 51 -13.14 3.67 -8.36
C LYS A 51 -14.62 3.62 -7.95
N ASN A 52 -15.04 2.56 -7.27
CA ASN A 52 -16.43 2.39 -6.84
C ASN A 52 -16.68 2.73 -5.36
N ILE A 53 -15.70 3.27 -4.62
CA ILE A 53 -15.85 3.58 -3.19
C ILE A 53 -17.04 4.51 -2.90
N VAL A 54 -17.28 5.50 -3.77
CA VAL A 54 -18.39 6.47 -3.64
C VAL A 54 -19.73 5.76 -3.85
N LYS A 55 -19.81 4.87 -4.85
CA LYS A 55 -21.02 4.07 -5.12
C LYS A 55 -21.32 3.08 -3.98
N ARG A 56 -20.29 2.59 -3.30
CA ARG A 56 -20.38 1.66 -2.18
C ARG A 56 -20.54 2.34 -0.82
N LYS A 57 -20.87 3.64 -0.77
CA LYS A 57 -21.03 4.44 0.46
C LYS A 57 -19.82 4.32 1.41
N GLY A 58 -18.60 4.32 0.86
CA GLY A 58 -17.37 4.26 1.64
C GLY A 58 -16.85 2.84 1.93
N LYS A 59 -17.53 1.78 1.50
CA LYS A 59 -17.00 0.40 1.64
C LYS A 59 -15.93 0.12 0.60
N LEU A 60 -14.74 -0.23 1.08
CA LEU A 60 -13.60 -0.64 0.26
C LEU A 60 -13.65 -2.16 0.02
N GLU A 61 -13.66 -2.59 -1.23
CA GLU A 61 -13.60 -4.02 -1.60
C GLU A 61 -12.30 -4.30 -2.36
N ARG A 62 -11.73 -5.48 -2.13
CA ARG A 62 -10.53 -5.94 -2.83
C ARG A 62 -10.92 -6.35 -4.26
N LEU A 63 -10.14 -5.90 -5.24
CA LEU A 63 -10.25 -6.42 -6.60
C LEU A 63 -9.63 -7.84 -6.60
N VAL A 64 -10.39 -8.82 -7.11
CA VAL A 64 -9.96 -10.21 -7.26
C VAL A 64 -9.56 -10.45 -8.70
#